data_AF-A0AAU8LWW6-F1
#
_entry.id   AF-A0AAU8LWW6-F1
#
_cell.length_a   1.000
_cell.length_b   1.000
_cell.length_c   1.000
_cell.angle_alpha   90.00
_cell.angle_beta   90.00
_cell.angle_gamma   90.00
#
_symmetry.space_group_name_H-M   'P 1'
#
loop_
_entity.id
_entity.type
_entity.pdbx_description
1 polymer ?
#
loop_
_entity_poly.entity_id
_entity_poly.type
_entity_poly.pdbx_seq_one_letter_code
_entity_poly.pdbx_strand_id
1 'polypeptide(L)'
;MRIMKTSNIAGLCLFLLLCFAGSVFAAPQTKCPVMGGDINKEIYADYEGKRIYFCCPACIPAFEKDPAKYLAKMKEMGMEPADIPAEGEGDDAAPAEHDANHEGHAEHAK
;
A
#
# COMPACT_ATOMS: atom_id res chain seq x y z
N MET A 1 -27.39 19.31 54.86
CA MET A 1 -25.93 19.06 54.72
C MET A 1 -25.72 18.19 53.48
N ARG A 2 -25.14 18.79 52.44
CA ARG A 2 -24.42 18.22 51.28
C ARG A 2 -24.98 16.96 50.60
N ILE A 3 -25.66 17.22 49.48
CA ILE A 3 -25.80 16.36 48.30
C ILE A 3 -24.37 16.04 47.81
N MET A 4 -23.91 14.81 48.01
CA MET A 4 -22.56 14.37 47.63
C MET A 4 -22.59 13.87 46.19
N LYS A 5 -21.98 14.67 45.32
CA LYS A 5 -21.76 14.47 43.89
C LYS A 5 -20.76 13.31 43.71
N THR A 6 -21.22 12.06 43.74
CA THR A 6 -20.40 10.90 43.32
C THR A 6 -20.33 10.90 41.80
N SER A 7 -19.48 11.78 41.31
CA SER A 7 -19.15 12.02 39.92
C SER A 7 -18.78 10.73 39.20
N ASN A 8 -19.40 10.56 38.04
CA ASN A 8 -19.13 9.61 36.96
C ASN A 8 -17.68 9.65 36.45
N ILE A 9 -16.69 9.46 37.31
CA ILE A 9 -15.25 9.51 36.98
C ILE A 9 -14.66 8.09 36.98
N ALA A 10 -15.13 7.22 37.88
CA ALA A 10 -14.71 5.82 37.94
C ALA A 10 -15.13 4.99 36.71
N GLY A 11 -16.26 5.33 36.07
CA GLY A 11 -16.71 4.66 34.84
C GLY A 11 -15.97 5.09 33.57
N LEU A 12 -15.45 6.33 33.55
CA LEU A 12 -14.79 6.90 32.37
C LEU A 12 -13.35 6.38 32.20
N CYS A 13 -12.65 6.10 33.31
CA CYS A 13 -11.31 5.51 33.27
C CYS A 13 -11.30 4.03 32.87
N LEU A 14 -12.38 3.28 33.15
CA LEU A 14 -12.48 1.86 32.80
C LEU A 14 -12.81 1.66 31.31
N PHE A 15 -13.53 2.60 30.71
CA PHE A 15 -13.84 2.58 29.28
C PHE A 15 -12.63 2.97 28.40
N LEU A 16 -11.70 3.76 28.93
CA LEU A 16 -10.48 4.22 28.24
C LEU A 16 -9.38 3.15 28.15
N LEU A 17 -9.49 2.06 28.91
CA LEU A 17 -8.51 0.97 28.96
C LEU A 17 -8.73 -0.14 27.90
N LEU A 18 -9.81 -0.08 27.12
CA LEU A 18 -10.15 -1.10 26.11
C LEU A 18 -9.71 -0.78 24.68
N CYS A 19 -9.04 0.36 24.43
CA CYS A 19 -8.75 0.83 23.06
C CYS A 19 -7.31 0.66 22.58
N PHE A 20 -6.40 0.10 23.39
CA PHE A 20 -4.97 0.00 23.04
C PHE A 20 -4.50 -1.45 23.09
N ALA A 21 -4.43 -2.12 21.94
CA ALA A 21 -3.42 -3.14 21.58
C ALA A 21 -3.96 -4.02 20.44
N GLY A 22 -3.98 -3.47 19.23
CA GLY A 22 -4.30 -4.21 18.01
C GLY A 22 -3.30 -3.91 16.92
N SER A 23 -2.01 -4.11 17.17
CA SER A 23 -0.99 -4.07 16.12
C SER A 23 -1.06 -5.37 15.33
N VAL A 24 -1.91 -5.41 14.30
CA VAL A 24 -1.85 -6.44 13.26
C VAL A 24 -0.62 -6.15 12.41
N PHE A 25 0.46 -6.89 12.65
CA PHE A 25 1.58 -6.94 11.72
C PHE A 25 1.16 -7.78 10.52
N ALA A 26 0.75 -7.13 9.45
CA ALA A 26 0.41 -7.80 8.21
C ALA A 26 1.67 -8.31 7.49
N ALA A 27 1.54 -9.44 6.80
CA ALA A 27 2.63 -9.99 6.01
C ALA A 27 2.89 -9.13 4.76
N PRO A 28 4.16 -8.92 4.36
CA PRO A 28 4.49 -8.15 3.18
C PRO A 28 3.90 -8.80 1.93
N GLN A 29 3.46 -7.97 0.98
CA GLN A 29 3.01 -8.44 -0.31
C GLN A 29 4.15 -9.16 -1.04
N THR A 30 3.90 -10.39 -1.50
CA THR A 30 4.86 -11.15 -2.34
C THR A 30 4.30 -11.49 -3.72
N LYS A 31 2.97 -11.41 -3.90
CA LYS A 31 2.28 -11.75 -5.15
C LYS A 31 1.48 -10.59 -5.73
N CYS A 32 1.39 -10.56 -7.06
CA CYS A 32 0.58 -9.63 -7.81
C CYS A 32 -0.92 -9.90 -7.58
N PRO A 33 -1.73 -8.92 -7.18
CA PRO A 33 -3.16 -9.14 -6.90
C PRO A 33 -3.99 -9.42 -8.16
N VAL A 34 -3.53 -8.91 -9.31
CA VAL A 34 -4.21 -9.06 -10.59
C VAL A 34 -4.04 -10.48 -11.13
N MET A 35 -2.78 -10.90 -11.31
CA MET A 35 -2.45 -12.15 -12.03
C MET A 35 -1.81 -13.24 -11.15
N GLY A 36 -1.38 -12.94 -9.92
CA GLY A 36 -0.76 -13.90 -9.01
C GLY A 36 0.73 -14.19 -9.25
N GLY A 37 1.38 -13.51 -10.21
CA GLY A 37 2.83 -13.60 -10.43
C GLY A 37 3.64 -12.95 -9.30
N ASP A 38 4.96 -13.17 -9.30
CA ASP A 38 5.88 -12.50 -8.36
C ASP A 38 5.93 -10.98 -8.59
N ILE A 39 6.00 -10.21 -7.52
CA ILE A 39 6.02 -8.75 -7.61
C ILE A 39 7.37 -8.22 -8.09
N ASN A 40 7.35 -7.10 -8.82
CA ASN A 40 8.50 -6.24 -9.03
C ASN A 40 8.28 -4.95 -8.23
N LYS A 41 9.24 -4.60 -7.35
CA LYS A 41 9.19 -3.39 -6.52
C LYS A 41 9.24 -2.09 -7.32
N GLU A 42 9.71 -2.13 -8.56
CA GLU A 42 9.74 -0.98 -9.48
C GLU A 42 8.36 -0.69 -10.09
N ILE A 43 7.45 -1.67 -10.03
CA ILE A 43 6.13 -1.58 -10.66
C ILE A 43 5.08 -1.53 -9.56
N TYR A 44 4.60 -0.33 -9.26
CA TYR A 44 3.64 -0.10 -8.18
C TYR A 44 2.61 0.97 -8.54
N ALA A 45 1.52 0.99 -7.77
CA ALA A 45 0.55 2.07 -7.74
C ALA A 45 0.24 2.41 -6.28
N ASP A 46 0.12 3.70 -6.01
CA ASP A 46 -0.22 4.21 -4.69
C ASP A 46 -1.75 4.46 -4.62
N TYR A 47 -2.41 3.84 -3.66
CA TYR A 47 -3.87 3.92 -3.46
C TYR A 47 -4.19 3.98 -1.96
N GLU A 48 -5.00 4.97 -1.55
CA GLU A 48 -5.43 5.18 -0.16
C GLU A 48 -4.27 5.21 0.88
N GLY A 49 -3.14 5.81 0.51
CA GLY A 49 -1.96 5.92 1.39
C GLY A 49 -1.14 4.62 1.47
N LYS A 50 -1.45 3.63 0.63
CA LYS A 50 -0.70 2.38 0.53
C LYS A 50 -0.13 2.17 -0.86
N ARG A 51 1.02 1.51 -0.94
CA ARG A 51 1.71 1.09 -2.15
C ARG A 51 1.39 -0.37 -2.48
N ILE A 52 0.84 -0.59 -3.66
CA ILE A 52 0.51 -1.92 -4.20
C ILE A 52 1.53 -2.26 -5.28
N TYR A 53 2.24 -3.37 -5.14
CA TYR A 53 3.20 -3.83 -6.13
C TYR A 53 2.57 -4.75 -7.17
N PHE A 54 3.13 -4.79 -8.38
CA PHE A 54 2.65 -5.61 -9.48
C PHE A 54 3.78 -6.40 -10.14
N CYS A 55 3.41 -7.46 -10.86
CA CYS A 55 4.37 -8.25 -11.62
C CYS A 55 4.75 -7.62 -12.97
N CYS A 56 3.89 -6.75 -13.53
CA CYS A 56 4.13 -6.10 -14.82
C CYS A 56 3.31 -4.81 -14.97
N PRO A 57 3.70 -3.88 -15.88
CA PRO A 57 3.04 -2.58 -16.03
C PRO A 57 1.58 -2.69 -16.48
N ALA A 58 1.25 -3.76 -17.22
CA ALA A 58 -0.11 -4.03 -17.70
C ALA A 58 -1.11 -4.31 -16.55
N CYS A 59 -0.65 -4.63 -15.34
CA CYS A 59 -1.52 -4.85 -14.19
C CYS A 59 -2.03 -3.54 -13.57
N ILE A 60 -1.32 -2.42 -13.72
CA ILE A 60 -1.72 -1.11 -13.19
C ILE A 60 -3.09 -0.67 -13.72
N PRO A 61 -3.33 -0.60 -15.05
CA PRO A 61 -4.64 -0.17 -15.57
C PRO A 61 -5.76 -1.18 -15.26
N ALA A 62 -5.43 -2.44 -14.97
CA ALA A 62 -6.43 -3.40 -14.49
C ALA A 62 -6.82 -3.09 -13.04
N PHE A 63 -5.84 -2.79 -12.18
CA PHE A 63 -6.05 -2.38 -10.80
C PHE A 63 -6.86 -1.08 -10.72
N GLU A 64 -6.50 -0.05 -11.49
CA GLU A 64 -7.18 1.27 -11.48
C GLU A 64 -8.67 1.20 -11.87
N LYS A 65 -9.09 0.21 -12.67
CA LYS A 65 -10.49 0.02 -13.03
C LYS A 65 -11.35 -0.43 -11.85
N ASP A 66 -10.78 -1.20 -10.93
CA ASP A 66 -11.51 -1.77 -9.80
C ASP A 66 -10.57 -2.07 -8.62
N PRO A 67 -10.01 -1.02 -7.97
CA PRO A 67 -9.01 -1.20 -6.92
C PRO A 67 -9.58 -1.94 -5.71
N ALA A 68 -10.85 -1.67 -5.36
CA ALA A 68 -11.54 -2.31 -4.24
C ALA A 68 -11.59 -3.84 -4.39
N LYS A 69 -11.86 -4.35 -5.60
CA LYS A 69 -11.85 -5.79 -5.88
C LYS A 69 -10.49 -6.43 -5.61
N TYR A 70 -9.40 -5.79 -6.04
CA TYR A 70 -8.06 -6.34 -5.89
C TYR A 70 -7.56 -6.24 -4.44
N LEU A 71 -7.90 -5.17 -3.72
CA LEU A 71 -7.60 -5.04 -2.30
C LEU A 71 -8.33 -6.09 -1.46
N ALA A 72 -9.60 -6.38 -1.77
CA ALA A 72 -10.33 -7.47 -1.12
C ALA A 72 -9.63 -8.81 -1.33
N LYS A 73 -9.21 -9.10 -2.57
CA LYS A 73 -8.46 -10.32 -2.90
C LYS A 73 -7.12 -10.40 -2.17
N MET A 74 -6.40 -9.29 -2.03
CA MET A 74 -5.15 -9.24 -1.25
C MET A 74 -5.39 -9.63 0.21
N LYS A 75 -6.44 -9.08 0.81
CA LYS A 75 -6.85 -9.40 2.19
C LYS A 75 -7.19 -10.88 2.35
N GLU A 76 -7.90 -11.48 1.39
CA GLU A 76 -8.19 -12.92 1.38
C GLU A 76 -6.92 -13.76 1.28
N MET A 77 -5.92 -13.30 0.53
CA MET A 77 -4.62 -13.95 0.43
C MET A 77 -3.70 -13.67 1.63
N GLY A 78 -4.17 -12.91 2.64
CA GLY A 78 -3.37 -12.56 3.82
C GLY A 78 -2.19 -11.63 3.52
N MET A 79 -2.22 -10.93 2.39
CA MET A 79 -1.22 -9.94 2.01
C MET A 79 -1.79 -8.55 2.21
N GLU A 80 -1.02 -7.64 2.81
CA GLU A 80 -1.41 -6.25 2.92
C GLU A 80 -0.50 -5.36 2.06
N PRO A 81 -1.06 -4.34 1.38
CA PRO A 81 -0.25 -3.38 0.65
C PRO A 81 0.73 -2.68 1.61
N ALA A 82 1.95 -2.41 1.11
CA ALA A 82 2.96 -1.70 1.90
C ALA A 82 2.47 -0.28 2.18
N ASP A 83 2.88 0.32 3.31
CA ASP A 83 2.67 1.75 3.48
C ASP A 83 3.58 2.51 2.51
N ILE A 84 3.10 3.63 1.97
CA ILE A 84 3.93 4.47 1.09
C ILE A 84 5.09 4.98 1.95
N PRO A 85 6.36 4.71 1.57
CA PRO A 85 7.48 5.19 2.35
C PRO A 85 7.41 6.72 2.43
N ALA A 86 7.40 7.25 3.66
CA ALA A 86 7.53 8.67 3.91
C ALA A 86 8.92 9.08 3.39
N GLU A 87 8.95 9.65 2.19
CA GLU A 87 10.08 10.35 1.57
C GLU A 87 11.49 10.05 2.14
N GLY A 88 12.25 9.17 1.47
CA GLY A 88 13.72 9.20 1.62
C GLY A 88 14.46 7.87 1.65
N GLU A 89 13.83 6.75 1.99
CA GLU A 89 14.53 5.46 2.03
C GLU A 89 14.19 4.65 0.78
N GLY A 90 14.86 4.99 -0.32
CA GLY A 90 15.00 4.09 -1.46
C GLY A 90 15.88 2.92 -1.04
N ASP A 91 15.29 1.74 -0.87
CA ASP A 91 16.03 0.49 -0.76
C ASP A 91 16.72 0.20 -2.10
N ASP A 92 17.95 0.70 -2.21
CA ASP A 92 19.03 0.21 -3.06
C ASP A 92 18.58 -0.43 -4.38
N ALA A 93 18.06 0.41 -5.28
CA ALA A 93 17.97 0.07 -6.68
C ALA A 93 19.41 -0.11 -7.21
N ALA A 94 19.80 -1.37 -7.42
CA ALA A 94 20.79 -1.67 -8.44
C ALA A 94 20.35 -0.96 -9.73
N PRO A 95 21.26 -0.26 -10.44
CA PRO A 95 20.87 0.48 -11.63
C PRO A 95 20.34 -0.51 -12.67
N ALA A 96 19.04 -0.47 -12.94
CA ALA A 96 18.52 -0.95 -14.19
C ALA A 96 19.03 0.02 -15.26
N GLU A 97 20.14 -0.37 -15.87
CA GLU A 97 20.71 0.24 -17.07
C GLU A 97 19.62 0.18 -18.14
N HIS A 98 18.92 1.30 -18.33
CA HIS A 98 17.96 1.42 -19.41
C HIS A 98 18.75 1.80 -20.66
N ASP A 99 19.44 0.84 -21.26
CA ASP A 99 19.96 0.94 -22.63
C ASP A 99 18.80 0.83 -23.62
N ALA A 100 17.90 1.80 -23.57
CA ALA A 100 17.04 2.11 -24.70
C ALA A 100 17.91 2.86 -25.71
N ASN A 101 18.48 2.13 -26.66
CA ASN A 101 18.94 2.72 -27.91
C ASN A 101 17.75 3.48 -28.54
N HIS A 102 17.70 4.80 -28.33
CA HIS A 102 16.77 5.71 -28.98
C HIS A 102 17.50 6.39 -30.13
N GLU A 103 17.70 5.66 -31.22
CA GLU A 103 18.09 6.24 -32.51
C GLU A 103 16.90 7.02 -33.09
N GLY A 104 17.04 8.35 -33.07
CA GLY A 104 15.99 9.28 -33.44
C GLY A 104 15.82 9.54 -34.95
N HIS A 105 14.60 9.97 -35.27
CA HIS A 105 14.22 11.09 -36.13
C HIS A 105 15.12 11.48 -37.33
N ALA A 106 14.67 11.08 -38.52
CA ALA A 106 14.59 11.86 -39.78
C ALA A 106 13.57 11.11 -40.64
N GLU A 107 12.55 11.68 -41.29
CA GLU A 107 12.64 12.73 -42.30
C GLU A 107 11.28 13.46 -42.41
N HIS A 108 11.30 14.77 -42.28
CA HIS A 108 10.35 15.66 -42.97
C HIS A 108 11.18 16.59 -43.83
N ALA A 109 11.33 16.25 -45.10
CA ALA A 109 11.89 17.13 -46.11
C ALA A 109 10.93 17.23 -47.30
N LYS A 110 10.28 18.40 -47.34
CA LYS A 110 9.79 19.17 -48.51
C LYS A 110 8.77 18.55 -49.47
#